data_AF-A0A9P4JEB9-F1
#
_entry.id   AF-A0A9P4JEB9-F1
#
_cell.length_a   1.000
_cell.length_b   1.000
_cell.length_c   1.000
_cell.angle_alpha   90.00
_cell.angle_beta   90.00
_cell.angle_gamma   90.00
#
_symmetry.space_group_name_H-M   'P 1'
#
loop_
_entity.id
_entity.type
_entity.pdbx_description
1 polymer ?
#
loop_
_entity_poly.entity_id
_entity_poly.type
_entity_poly.pdbx_seq_one_letter_code
_entity_poly.pdbx_strand_id
1 'polypeptide(L)'
;MEEEYCIDKPYDGVHPLETCARWAMEGFNILMKNPYTLGVGSATLFPAGWRLSDRIDTSITEIHSPMPQREGNLAGSLNPGDSSCLSESRYLECSSFFIQTRPAGLDLAESLFVQDPKDFFSGELLDHLMPEYIIVRRVRKTSKRLLESGAVIFFD
;
A
#
# COMPACT_ATOMS: atom_id res chain seq x y z
N MET A 1 17.04 -24.81 9.92
CA MET A 1 17.66 -25.02 8.60
C MET A 1 17.19 -23.83 7.79
N GLU A 2 18.08 -22.91 7.42
CA GLU A 2 17.70 -21.76 6.60
C GLU A 2 17.59 -22.24 5.16
N GLU A 3 16.37 -22.21 4.61
CA GLU A 3 16.13 -22.51 3.21
C GLU A 3 16.31 -21.21 2.41
N GLU A 4 17.25 -21.23 1.46
CA GLU A 4 17.51 -20.10 0.57
C GLU A 4 16.81 -20.35 -0.78
N TYR A 5 15.95 -19.42 -1.16
CA TYR A 5 15.19 -19.48 -2.41
C TYR A 5 15.76 -18.45 -3.39
N CYS A 6 16.15 -18.90 -4.58
CA CYS A 6 16.69 -18.05 -5.64
C CYS A 6 15.71 -17.96 -6.82
N ILE A 7 15.65 -16.79 -7.46
CA ILE A 7 14.92 -16.62 -8.71
C ILE A 7 15.86 -16.98 -9.86
N ASP A 8 15.45 -17.93 -10.70
CA ASP A 8 16.22 -18.34 -11.87
C ASP A 8 16.14 -17.31 -13.02
N LYS A 9 16.96 -17.52 -14.04
CA LYS A 9 16.97 -16.72 -15.27
C LYS A 9 15.56 -16.54 -15.85
N PRO A 10 15.22 -15.34 -16.36
CA PRO A 10 16.11 -14.21 -16.69
C PRO A 10 16.32 -13.19 -15.57
N TYR A 11 15.94 -13.51 -14.33
CA TYR A 11 16.02 -12.58 -13.20
C TYR A 11 17.19 -12.89 -12.26
N ASP A 12 18.22 -13.58 -12.76
CA ASP A 12 19.40 -13.90 -11.99
C ASP A 12 20.11 -12.62 -11.51
N GLY A 13 20.34 -12.53 -10.19
CA GLY A 13 20.95 -11.36 -9.55
C GLY A 13 19.98 -10.22 -9.19
N VAL A 14 18.69 -10.32 -9.51
CA VAL A 14 17.67 -9.35 -9.06
C VAL A 14 17.16 -9.76 -7.68
N HIS A 15 17.05 -8.81 -6.76
CA HIS A 15 16.54 -9.07 -5.42
C HIS A 15 15.09 -9.61 -5.49
N PRO A 16 14.70 -10.66 -4.75
CA PRO A 16 13.35 -11.24 -4.86
C PRO A 16 12.22 -10.24 -4.63
N LEU A 17 12.37 -9.34 -3.65
CA LEU A 17 11.40 -8.26 -3.41
C LEU A 17 11.26 -7.32 -4.60
N GLU A 18 12.37 -7.01 -5.30
CA GLU A 18 12.32 -6.17 -6.49
C GLU A 18 11.57 -6.88 -7.61
N THR A 19 11.77 -8.18 -7.77
CA THR A 19 10.99 -8.98 -8.72
C THR A 19 9.50 -8.91 -8.36
N CYS A 20 9.13 -9.21 -7.11
CA CYS A 20 7.73 -9.10 -6.66
C CYS A 20 7.13 -7.70 -6.88
N ALA A 21 7.91 -6.65 -6.62
CA ALA A 21 7.50 -5.26 -6.82
C ALA A 21 7.24 -4.93 -8.30
N ARG A 22 8.04 -5.46 -9.23
CA ARG A 22 7.84 -5.28 -10.68
C ARG A 22 6.62 -6.04 -11.21
N TRP A 23 6.17 -7.08 -10.50
CA TRP A 23 4.94 -7.82 -10.82
C TRP A 23 3.70 -7.19 -10.19
N ALA A 24 3.85 -6.46 -9.07
CA ALA A 24 2.78 -5.62 -8.52
C ALA A 24 2.58 -4.38 -9.40
N MET A 25 1.35 -3.87 -9.48
CA MET A 25 1.06 -2.73 -10.35
C MET A 25 1.48 -1.41 -9.68
N GLU A 26 1.18 -1.24 -8.39
CA GLU A 26 1.43 0.00 -7.66
C GLU A 26 2.38 -0.20 -6.47
N GLY A 27 2.33 -1.34 -5.80
CA GLY A 27 3.13 -1.57 -4.61
C GLY A 27 3.10 -2.99 -4.06
N PHE A 28 4.16 -3.35 -3.34
CA PHE A 28 4.32 -4.64 -2.67
C PHE A 28 4.96 -4.44 -1.30
N ASN A 29 4.27 -4.87 -0.24
CA ASN A 29 4.68 -4.68 1.15
C ASN A 29 4.66 -6.02 1.88
N ILE A 30 5.66 -6.27 2.70
CA ILE A 30 5.77 -7.45 3.56
C ILE A 30 5.81 -6.99 5.02
N LEU A 31 4.82 -7.41 5.78
CA LEU A 31 4.75 -7.23 7.22
C LEU A 31 5.06 -8.55 7.91
N MET A 32 6.09 -8.57 8.75
CA MET A 32 6.42 -9.74 9.57
C MET A 32 6.20 -9.38 11.03
N LYS A 33 5.69 -10.33 11.80
CA LYS A 33 5.53 -10.16 13.24
C LYS A 33 6.90 -10.26 13.90
N ASN A 34 7.49 -9.14 14.29
CA ASN A 34 8.67 -9.07 15.15
C ASN A 34 8.24 -8.47 16.52
N PRO A 35 8.80 -8.90 17.66
CA PRO A 35 8.55 -8.28 18.97
C PRO A 35 8.78 -6.76 19.04
N TYR A 36 9.49 -6.14 18.09
CA TYR A 36 9.82 -4.71 18.12
C TYR A 36 9.32 -3.89 16.92
N THR A 37 9.10 -4.49 15.75
CA THR A 37 8.71 -3.77 14.52
C THR A 37 7.79 -4.63 13.64
N LEU A 38 7.06 -4.04 12.69
CA LEU A 38 6.11 -4.76 11.83
C LEU A 38 6.37 -4.65 10.32
N GLY A 39 7.43 -3.98 9.87
CA GLY A 39 7.80 -3.91 8.46
C GLY A 39 9.16 -4.56 8.19
N VAL A 40 9.25 -5.45 7.19
CA VAL A 40 10.54 -6.07 6.80
C VAL A 40 10.96 -5.71 5.39
N GLY A 41 10.02 -5.34 4.52
CA GLY A 41 10.33 -4.87 3.18
C GLY A 41 9.13 -4.26 2.48
N SER A 42 9.37 -3.24 1.68
CA SER A 42 8.35 -2.58 0.89
C SER A 42 8.95 -1.95 -0.36
N ALA A 43 8.18 -1.99 -1.44
CA ALA A 43 8.39 -1.22 -2.65
C ALA A 43 7.05 -0.57 -3.02
N THR A 44 7.04 0.72 -3.33
CA THR A 44 5.82 1.45 -3.68
C THR A 44 6.13 2.45 -4.77
N LEU A 45 5.43 2.33 -5.89
CA LEU A 45 5.59 3.19 -7.05
C LEU A 45 4.64 4.38 -7.00
N PHE A 46 3.40 4.20 -6.53
CA PHE A 46 2.39 5.27 -6.50
C PHE A 46 1.77 5.41 -5.11
N PRO A 47 2.45 6.05 -4.14
CA PRO A 47 1.83 6.32 -2.84
C PRO A 47 0.58 7.20 -3.00
N ALA A 48 -0.29 7.15 -1.99
CA ALA A 48 -1.57 7.87 -1.97
C ALA A 48 -1.70 8.65 -0.66
N GLY A 49 -0.92 9.73 -0.54
CA GLY A 49 -0.90 10.62 0.61
C GLY A 49 -0.11 10.08 1.80
N TRP A 50 0.96 9.32 1.54
CA TRP A 50 1.87 8.82 2.58
C TRP A 50 3.28 8.59 2.03
N ARG A 51 4.29 8.58 2.90
CA ARG A 51 5.69 8.27 2.53
C ARG A 51 6.11 6.92 3.07
N LEU A 52 6.94 6.21 2.32
CA LEU A 52 7.46 4.91 2.75
C LEU A 52 8.34 5.01 4.00
N SER A 53 9.12 6.09 4.11
CA SER A 53 9.93 6.41 5.30
C SER A 53 9.11 6.41 6.59
N ASP A 54 7.83 6.77 6.51
CA ASP A 54 6.96 6.94 7.67
C ASP A 54 6.29 5.62 8.07
N ARG A 55 6.45 4.56 7.26
CA ARG A 55 5.82 3.25 7.47
C ARG A 55 6.80 2.14 7.80
N ILE A 56 8.06 2.28 7.40
CA ILE A 56 9.11 1.34 7.79
C ILE A 56 9.18 1.30 9.33
N ASP A 57 9.28 0.10 9.89
CA ASP A 57 9.36 -0.19 11.32
C ASP A 57 8.16 0.24 12.19
N THR A 58 7.09 0.77 11.61
CA THR A 58 5.86 1.14 12.34
C THR A 58 4.89 -0.02 12.48
N SER A 59 4.05 0.03 13.53
CA SER A 59 2.99 -0.97 13.73
C SER A 59 1.84 -0.79 12.75
N ILE A 60 1.15 -1.88 12.41
CA ILE A 60 -0.04 -1.83 11.53
C ILE A 60 -1.14 -0.93 12.09
N THR A 61 -1.24 -0.86 13.42
CA THR A 61 -2.13 0.06 14.12
C THR A 61 -1.79 1.50 13.78
N GLU A 62 -0.51 1.88 13.88
CA GLU A 62 -0.01 3.24 13.57
C GLU A 62 -0.12 3.60 12.08
N ILE A 63 0.22 2.68 11.18
CA ILE A 63 0.11 2.88 9.72
C ILE A 63 -1.31 3.30 9.31
N HIS A 64 -2.30 2.77 10.02
CA HIS A 64 -3.70 3.01 9.72
C HIS A 64 -4.39 3.94 10.75
N SER A 65 -3.68 4.47 11.75
CA SER A 65 -4.22 5.42 12.75
C SER A 65 -4.76 6.73 12.18
N PRO A 66 -4.27 7.33 11.08
CA PRO A 66 -4.77 8.64 10.63
C PRO A 66 -6.18 8.60 10.00
N MET A 67 -6.97 7.53 10.14
CA MET A 67 -8.34 7.44 9.63
C MET A 67 -9.37 7.81 10.72
N PRO A 68 -10.06 8.98 10.63
CA PRO A 68 -10.92 9.52 11.69
C PRO A 68 -12.12 8.65 12.09
N GLN A 69 -12.53 7.68 11.27
CA GLN A 69 -13.72 6.84 11.52
C GLN A 69 -13.44 5.53 12.28
N ARG A 70 -12.20 5.32 12.76
CA ARG A 70 -11.80 4.05 13.40
C ARG A 70 -12.36 3.80 14.80
N GLU A 71 -12.63 4.85 15.57
CA GLU A 71 -13.03 4.70 16.98
C GLU A 71 -14.47 4.16 17.15
N GLY A 72 -15.31 4.20 16.12
CA GLY A 72 -16.74 3.88 16.23
C GLY A 72 -17.23 2.55 15.63
N ASN A 73 -16.46 1.90 14.74
CA ASN A 73 -16.96 0.80 13.89
C ASN A 73 -16.28 -0.58 14.09
N LEU A 74 -15.56 -0.77 15.20
CA LEU A 74 -14.73 -1.97 15.45
C LEU A 74 -15.47 -3.27 15.81
N ALA A 75 -16.80 -3.33 15.72
CA ALA A 75 -17.55 -4.54 16.10
C ALA A 75 -17.88 -5.51 14.96
N GLY A 76 -17.58 -5.19 13.69
CA GLY A 76 -17.95 -6.10 12.59
C GLY A 76 -17.35 -5.88 11.20
N SER A 77 -16.46 -4.90 11.02
CA SER A 77 -15.82 -4.67 9.71
C SER A 77 -14.51 -5.44 9.60
N LEU A 78 -14.42 -6.34 8.63
CA LEU A 78 -13.22 -7.09 8.26
C LEU A 78 -12.10 -6.10 7.89
N ASN A 79 -11.24 -5.82 8.86
CA ASN A 79 -10.14 -4.88 8.71
C ASN A 79 -8.96 -5.58 8.00
N PRO A 80 -8.38 -4.99 6.94
CA PRO A 80 -7.20 -5.54 6.27
C PRO A 80 -5.96 -5.65 7.17
N GLY A 81 -5.92 -4.84 8.24
CA GLY A 81 -4.87 -4.87 9.25
C GLY A 81 -5.14 -5.78 10.44
N ASP A 82 -6.33 -6.37 10.52
CA ASP A 82 -6.63 -7.34 11.56
C ASP A 82 -6.16 -8.72 11.11
N SER A 83 -4.87 -8.97 11.37
CA SER A 83 -4.20 -10.21 10.99
C SER A 83 -4.90 -11.47 11.56
N SER A 84 -5.76 -11.31 12.58
CA SER A 84 -6.59 -12.38 13.12
C SER A 84 -7.62 -12.93 12.12
N CYS A 85 -8.04 -12.11 11.14
CA CYS A 85 -9.02 -12.47 10.12
C CYS A 85 -8.39 -13.15 8.88
N LEU A 86 -7.06 -13.06 8.73
CA LEU A 86 -6.31 -13.72 7.67
C LEU A 86 -5.99 -15.17 8.09
N SER A 87 -6.96 -16.07 7.91
CA SER A 87 -6.69 -17.50 7.92
C SER A 87 -5.76 -17.87 6.77
N GLU A 88 -4.92 -18.87 6.96
CA GLU A 88 -3.90 -19.37 6.02
C GLU A 88 -4.34 -19.54 4.55
N SER A 89 -5.62 -19.79 4.28
CA SER A 89 -6.16 -20.00 2.94
C SER A 89 -6.92 -18.82 2.32
N ARG A 90 -7.11 -17.70 3.04
CA ARG A 90 -7.97 -16.59 2.59
C ARG A 90 -7.15 -15.37 2.18
N TYR A 91 -7.55 -14.78 1.06
CA TYR A 91 -7.16 -13.43 0.67
C TYR A 91 -8.20 -12.45 1.23
N LEU A 92 -7.74 -11.31 1.73
CA LEU A 92 -8.62 -10.17 1.99
C LEU A 92 -8.39 -9.12 0.93
N GLU A 93 -9.47 -8.48 0.50
CA GLU A 93 -9.42 -7.36 -0.43
C GLU A 93 -10.13 -6.16 0.17
N CYS A 94 -9.52 -4.99 0.01
CA CYS A 94 -10.12 -3.73 0.37
C CYS A 94 -9.92 -2.73 -0.77
N SER A 95 -10.93 -1.89 -1.01
CA SER A 95 -10.83 -0.77 -1.94
C SER A 95 -10.90 0.53 -1.16
N SER A 96 -9.94 1.42 -1.39
CA SER A 96 -9.97 2.81 -0.94
C SER A 96 -10.18 3.72 -2.12
N PHE A 97 -10.93 4.80 -1.92
CA PHE A 97 -11.22 5.79 -2.96
C PHE A 97 -10.69 7.14 -2.51
N PHE A 98 -10.01 7.81 -3.43
CA PHE A 98 -9.45 9.15 -3.26
C PHE A 98 -9.97 10.05 -4.36
N ILE A 99 -10.22 11.30 -4.01
CA ILE A 99 -10.51 12.36 -4.97
C ILE A 99 -9.26 13.21 -5.05
N GLN A 100 -8.80 13.49 -6.26
CA GLN A 100 -7.63 14.32 -6.49
C GLN A 100 -7.78 15.13 -7.78
N THR A 101 -7.01 16.19 -7.91
CA THR A 101 -6.96 17.00 -9.13
C THR A 101 -5.78 16.57 -10.01
N ARG A 102 -5.98 16.63 -11.33
CA ARG A 102 -4.94 16.49 -12.34
C ARG A 102 -5.05 17.66 -13.33
N PRO A 103 -4.38 18.80 -13.05
CA PRO A 103 -4.28 19.90 -13.99
C PRO A 103 -3.77 19.47 -15.36
N ALA A 104 -4.12 20.24 -16.40
CA ALA A 104 -3.64 20.00 -17.75
C ALA A 104 -2.09 20.07 -17.80
N GLY A 105 -1.47 19.06 -18.41
CA GLY A 105 -0.03 19.03 -18.67
C GLY A 105 0.82 18.21 -17.70
N LEU A 106 0.25 17.69 -16.60
CA LEU A 106 0.93 16.70 -15.75
C LEU A 106 0.81 15.30 -16.34
N ASP A 107 1.92 14.55 -16.31
CA ASP A 107 1.89 13.14 -16.67
C ASP A 107 1.07 12.32 -15.64
N LEU A 108 0.51 11.20 -16.09
CA LEU A 108 -0.28 10.33 -15.22
C LEU A 108 0.58 9.80 -14.05
N ALA A 109 1.80 9.35 -14.30
CA ALA A 109 2.68 8.79 -13.27
C ALA A 109 3.02 9.85 -12.20
N GLU A 110 3.28 11.08 -12.62
CA GLU A 110 3.50 12.22 -11.72
C GLU A 110 2.25 12.50 -10.87
N SER A 111 1.05 12.47 -11.48
CA SER A 111 -0.21 12.68 -10.75
C SER A 111 -0.55 11.57 -9.75
N LEU A 112 -0.07 10.34 -9.98
CA LEU A 112 -0.30 9.20 -9.10
C LEU A 112 0.74 9.09 -7.98
N PHE A 113 1.88 9.79 -8.09
CA PHE A 113 2.92 9.82 -7.08
C PHE A 113 2.62 10.85 -5.98
N VAL A 114 1.66 10.54 -5.11
CA VAL A 114 1.20 11.46 -4.04
C VAL A 114 1.79 11.04 -2.70
N GLN A 115 2.75 11.80 -2.19
CA GLN A 115 3.45 11.48 -0.93
C GLN A 115 2.82 12.12 0.30
N ASP A 116 2.22 13.30 0.19
CA ASP A 116 1.51 13.93 1.30
C ASP A 116 0.02 14.14 0.96
N PRO A 117 -0.92 14.03 1.92
CA PRO A 117 -2.35 14.19 1.64
C PRO A 117 -2.74 15.53 1.03
N LYS A 118 -1.97 16.59 1.31
CA LYS A 118 -2.20 17.93 0.73
C LYS A 118 -1.96 17.95 -0.79
N ASP A 119 -1.13 17.05 -1.32
CA ASP A 119 -0.72 17.07 -2.73
C ASP A 119 -1.79 16.44 -3.66
N PHE A 120 -2.82 15.78 -3.09
CA PHE A 120 -4.01 15.37 -3.85
C PHE A 120 -4.70 16.56 -4.54
N PHE A 121 -4.50 17.78 -4.03
CA PHE A 121 -5.05 19.00 -4.60
C PHE A 121 -3.93 20.01 -4.84
N SER A 122 -3.08 19.71 -5.83
CA SER A 122 -1.95 20.56 -6.19
C SER A 122 -2.39 21.83 -6.93
N GLY A 123 -1.80 22.97 -6.59
CA GLY A 123 -2.04 24.28 -7.22
C GLY A 123 -3.08 25.15 -6.49
N GLU A 124 -3.42 26.29 -7.08
CA GLU A 124 -4.52 27.14 -6.60
C GLU A 124 -5.84 26.40 -6.86
N LEU A 125 -6.54 26.00 -5.78
CA LEU A 125 -7.78 25.19 -5.86
C LEU A 125 -8.81 25.76 -6.84
N LEU A 126 -8.90 27.08 -6.98
CA LEU A 126 -9.91 27.75 -7.79
C LEU A 126 -9.76 27.47 -9.30
N ASP A 127 -8.54 27.28 -9.80
CA ASP A 127 -8.27 27.10 -11.23
C ASP A 127 -8.33 25.62 -11.68
N HIS A 128 -8.43 24.69 -10.72
CA HIS A 128 -8.30 23.24 -10.96
C HIS A 128 -9.48 22.41 -10.44
N LEU A 129 -10.56 23.05 -9.97
CA LEU A 129 -11.81 22.39 -9.56
C LEU A 129 -12.80 22.21 -10.71
N MET A 130 -12.39 22.39 -11.96
CA MET A 130 -13.22 22.06 -13.11
C MET A 130 -13.41 20.53 -13.20
N PRO A 131 -14.62 20.02 -13.55
CA PRO A 131 -14.88 18.59 -13.59
C PRO A 131 -13.87 17.78 -14.42
N GLU A 132 -13.33 18.34 -15.51
CA GLU A 132 -12.32 17.69 -16.34
C GLU A 132 -10.97 17.44 -15.66
N TYR A 133 -10.67 18.17 -14.58
CA TYR A 133 -9.45 18.03 -13.81
C TYR A 133 -9.64 17.17 -12.55
N ILE A 134 -10.88 16.80 -12.21
CA ILE A 134 -11.16 15.96 -11.05
C ILE A 134 -11.08 14.49 -11.48
N ILE A 135 -10.24 13.72 -10.79
CA ILE A 135 -10.15 12.28 -10.97
C ILE A 135 -10.49 11.54 -9.67
N VAL A 136 -11.10 10.38 -9.83
CA VAL A 136 -11.36 9.43 -8.74
C VAL A 136 -10.33 8.33 -8.86
N ARG A 137 -9.44 8.25 -7.87
CA ARG A 137 -8.46 7.18 -7.76
C ARG A 137 -9.00 6.08 -6.86
N ARG A 138 -9.07 4.85 -7.38
CA ARG A 138 -9.37 3.65 -6.61
C ARG A 138 -8.08 2.89 -6.37
N VAL A 139 -7.74 2.64 -5.11
CA VAL A 139 -6.64 1.76 -4.73
C VAL A 139 -7.23 0.45 -4.22
N ARG A 140 -6.97 -0.66 -4.92
CA ARG A 140 -7.41 -2.00 -4.54
C ARG A 140 -6.23 -2.71 -3.88
N LYS A 141 -6.33 -2.96 -2.58
CA LYS A 141 -5.31 -3.68 -1.82
C LYS A 141 -5.76 -5.10 -1.58
N THR A 142 -4.89 -6.04 -1.91
CA THR A 142 -5.04 -7.44 -1.54
C THR A 142 -4.03 -7.79 -0.46
N SER A 143 -4.48 -8.49 0.57
CA SER A 143 -3.61 -9.02 1.62
C SER A 143 -3.72 -10.54 1.74
N LYS A 144 -2.59 -11.17 2.07
CA LYS A 144 -2.49 -12.61 2.28
C LYS A 144 -1.43 -12.93 3.32
N ARG A 145 -1.71 -13.93 4.17
CA ARG A 145 -0.72 -14.54 5.03
C ARG A 145 0.07 -15.61 4.27
N LEU A 146 1.39 -15.57 4.36
CA LEU A 146 2.30 -16.59 3.84
C LEU A 146 2.35 -17.76 4.83
N LEU A 147 2.29 -18.99 4.32
CA LEU A 147 2.19 -20.20 5.16
C LEU A 147 3.48 -20.46 5.94
N GLU A 148 4.63 -20.43 5.27
CA GLU A 148 5.92 -20.79 5.87
C GLU A 148 6.41 -19.75 6.89
N SER A 149 6.33 -18.46 6.56
CA SER A 149 6.86 -17.38 7.41
C SER A 149 5.82 -16.77 8.35
N GLY A 150 4.53 -17.01 8.12
CA GLY A 150 3.44 -16.32 8.81
C GLY A 150 3.36 -14.81 8.50
N ALA A 151 4.22 -14.28 7.64
CA ALA A 151 4.24 -12.88 7.23
C ALA A 151 2.96 -12.54 6.44
N VAL A 152 2.54 -11.28 6.52
CA VAL A 152 1.41 -10.77 5.76
C VAL A 152 1.92 -9.90 4.62
N ILE A 153 1.58 -10.26 3.40
CA ILE A 153 1.85 -9.45 2.21
C ILE A 153 0.65 -8.55 1.91
N PHE A 154 0.93 -7.34 1.44
CA PHE A 154 -0.05 -6.40 0.89
C PHE A 154 0.43 -5.96 -0.48
N PHE A 155 -0.42 -6.04 -1.48
CA PHE A 155 -0.12 -5.56 -2.82
C PHE A 155 -1.32 -4.87 -3.45
N ASP A 156 -1.03 -3.86 -4.26
CA ASP A 156 -1.97 -3.07 -5.06
C ASP A 156 -1.53 -2.97 -6.53
#